data_AF-A0A935S1C7-F1
#
_entry.id   AF-A0A935S1C7-F1
#
_cell.length_a   1.000
_cell.length_b   1.000
_cell.length_c   1.000
_cell.angle_alpha   90.00
_cell.angle_beta   90.00
_cell.angle_gamma   90.00
#
_symmetry.space_group_name_H-M   'P 1'
#
loop_
_entity.id
_entity.type
_entity.pdbx_description
1 polymer ?
#
loop_
_entity_poly.entity_id
_entity_poly.type
_entity_poly.pdbx_seq_one_letter_code
_entity_poly.pdbx_strand_id
1 'polypeptide(L)'
;MKYFKPTLTVVNLSAVDSCHQNYTGYLQALHQADHSVGWLWNYIQTTIPEMANNTVMLVAPECGRDLYPNPIKDNNNYFAYDHSDANSLRTFTSIIGGTTPAGLVKGDPTTPVGLNTNVVPTIAEVLGIKNQVVGSGFLAPGTQSFYDLMS
;
A
#
# COMPACT_ATOMS: atom_id res chain seq x y z
N MET A 1 7.79 -5.75 18.02
CA MET A 1 6.35 -5.95 18.31
C MET A 1 6.06 -6.89 19.50
N LYS A 2 6.95 -7.81 19.89
CA LYS A 2 6.74 -8.66 21.08
C LYS A 2 6.65 -7.87 22.40
N TYR A 3 7.46 -6.82 22.55
CA TYR A 3 7.57 -6.04 23.79
C TYR A 3 6.73 -4.76 23.79
N PHE A 4 6.47 -4.19 22.60
CA PHE A 4 5.68 -2.99 22.42
C PHE A 4 4.65 -3.25 21.31
N LYS A 5 3.38 -2.99 21.64
CA LYS A 5 2.18 -3.26 20.83
C LYS A 5 1.50 -1.93 20.49
N PRO A 6 2.08 -1.14 19.58
CA PRO A 6 1.55 0.17 19.24
C PRO A 6 0.18 0.05 18.56
N THR A 7 -0.68 1.04 18.79
CA THR A 7 -1.97 1.17 18.10
C THR A 7 -1.81 1.37 16.59
N LEU A 8 -0.75 2.08 16.17
CA LEU A 8 -0.41 2.31 14.77
C LEU A 8 1.09 2.11 14.56
N THR A 9 1.46 1.30 13.56
CA THR A 9 2.82 1.18 13.05
C THR A 9 2.82 1.51 11.57
N VAL A 10 3.74 2.36 11.13
CA VAL A 10 3.97 2.65 9.72
C VAL A 10 5.35 2.13 9.35
N VAL A 11 5.41 1.33 8.27
CA VAL A 11 6.66 0.76 7.76
C VAL A 11 6.83 1.24 6.32
N ASN A 12 8.01 1.77 6.01
CA ASN A 12 8.39 2.11 4.64
C ASN A 12 9.35 1.06 4.09
N LEU A 13 9.05 0.52 2.90
CA LEU A 13 9.86 -0.47 2.18
C LEU A 13 10.59 0.22 1.02
N SER A 14 11.58 1.07 1.33
CA SER A 14 12.08 2.11 0.42
C SER A 14 12.91 1.63 -0.79
N ALA A 15 13.47 0.41 -0.77
CA ALA A 15 14.34 -0.07 -1.85
C ALA A 15 13.63 -0.23 -3.21
N VAL A 16 12.29 -0.27 -3.20
CA VAL A 16 11.44 -0.39 -4.39
C VAL A 16 11.51 0.82 -5.31
N ASP A 17 12.12 1.93 -4.89
CA ASP A 17 12.27 3.10 -5.76
C ASP A 17 13.53 3.08 -6.65
N SER A 18 14.35 2.04 -6.57
CA SER A 18 15.58 1.90 -7.36
C SER A 18 15.38 1.71 -8.88
N CYS A 19 14.14 1.57 -9.35
CA CYS A 19 13.81 1.25 -10.76
C CYS A 19 14.24 2.33 -11.75
N HIS A 20 14.47 3.57 -11.30
CA HIS A 20 14.94 4.68 -12.13
C HIS A 20 16.23 4.35 -12.91
N GLN A 21 17.02 3.40 -12.42
CA GLN A 21 18.33 3.07 -12.97
C GLN A 21 18.72 1.60 -12.85
N ASN A 22 18.02 0.82 -12.01
CA ASN A 22 18.32 -0.60 -11.79
C ASN A 22 17.02 -1.42 -11.73
N TYR A 23 16.53 -1.89 -12.88
CA TYR A 23 15.31 -2.70 -12.97
C TYR A 23 15.43 -4.05 -12.26
N THR A 24 16.58 -4.72 -12.38
CA THR A 24 16.86 -5.97 -11.66
C THR A 24 16.79 -5.77 -10.14
N GLY A 25 17.44 -4.73 -9.62
CA GLY A 25 17.41 -4.39 -8.20
C GLY A 25 16.00 -4.03 -7.73
N TYR A 26 15.23 -3.35 -8.56
CA TYR A 26 13.83 -3.07 -8.32
C TYR A 26 13.00 -4.36 -8.16
N LEU A 27 13.14 -5.33 -9.07
CA LEU A 27 12.44 -6.62 -8.95
C LEU A 27 12.84 -7.36 -7.67
N GLN A 28 14.14 -7.39 -7.34
CA GLN A 28 14.62 -7.98 -6.09
C GLN A 28 13.99 -7.31 -4.87
N ALA A 29 13.92 -5.97 -4.86
CA ALA A 29 13.30 -5.20 -3.79
C ALA A 29 11.79 -5.48 -3.69
N LEU A 30 11.08 -5.63 -4.82
CA LEU A 30 9.67 -6.02 -4.83
C LEU A 30 9.45 -7.40 -4.21
N HIS A 31 10.28 -8.40 -4.57
CA HIS A 31 10.20 -9.73 -3.96
C HIS A 31 10.48 -9.70 -2.46
N GLN A 32 11.46 -8.91 -2.02
CA GLN A 32 11.74 -8.72 -0.59
C GLN A 32 10.58 -8.01 0.13
N ALA A 33 9.96 -7.02 -0.50
CA ALA A 33 8.81 -6.31 0.04
C ALA A 33 7.59 -7.24 0.20
N ASP A 34 7.27 -8.02 -0.84
CA ASP A 34 6.20 -9.03 -0.82
C ASP A 34 6.40 -10.05 0.32
N HIS A 35 7.60 -10.63 0.40
CA HIS A 35 7.97 -11.53 1.49
C HIS A 35 7.85 -10.85 2.87
N SER A 36 8.31 -9.60 3.01
CA SER A 36 8.29 -8.87 4.28
C SER A 36 6.85 -8.59 4.75
N VAL A 37 5.95 -8.23 3.83
CA VAL A 37 4.52 -8.04 4.12
C VAL A 37 3.88 -9.35 4.60
N GLY A 38 4.06 -10.44 3.84
CA GLY A 38 3.52 -11.74 4.19
C GLY A 38 4.08 -12.28 5.52
N TRP A 39 5.39 -12.15 5.72
CA TRP A 39 6.05 -12.53 6.96
C TRP A 39 5.53 -11.72 8.15
N LEU A 40 5.40 -10.40 8.02
CA LEU A 40 4.94 -9.53 9.11
C LEU A 40 3.51 -9.88 9.52
N TRP A 41 2.61 -10.06 8.54
CA TRP A 41 1.24 -10.48 8.81
C TRP A 41 1.22 -11.83 9.53
N ASN A 42 1.92 -12.83 9.01
CA ASN A 42 1.99 -14.16 9.62
C ASN A 42 2.58 -14.11 11.03
N TYR A 43 3.64 -13.34 11.26
CA TYR A 43 4.25 -13.17 12.58
C TYR A 43 3.27 -12.57 13.59
N ILE A 44 2.52 -11.53 13.20
CA ILE A 44 1.49 -10.93 14.04
C ILE A 44 0.44 -11.98 14.42
N GLN A 45 -0.11 -12.69 13.43
CA GLN A 45 -1.20 -13.64 13.67
C GLN A 45 -0.77 -14.86 14.49
N THR A 46 0.47 -15.32 14.35
CA THR A 46 0.93 -16.59 14.97
C THR A 46 1.73 -16.40 16.25
N THR A 47 2.35 -15.23 16.45
CA THR A 47 3.32 -15.01 17.54
C THR A 47 2.90 -13.92 18.52
N ILE A 48 1.89 -13.10 18.20
CA ILE A 48 1.45 -12.00 19.07
C ILE A 48 -0.06 -12.13 19.36
N PRO A 49 -0.45 -12.96 20.34
CA PRO A 49 -1.86 -13.26 20.62
C PRO A 49 -2.74 -12.03 20.84
N GLU A 50 -2.22 -10.96 21.44
CA GLU A 50 -3.01 -9.75 21.70
C GLU A 50 -3.25 -8.88 20.46
N MET A 51 -2.52 -9.13 19.37
CA MET A 51 -2.67 -8.46 18.09
C MET A 51 -3.33 -9.36 17.03
N ALA A 52 -3.21 -10.67 17.17
CA ALA A 52 -3.87 -11.65 16.31
C ALA A 52 -5.39 -11.42 16.30
N ASN A 53 -6.00 -11.47 15.11
CA ASN A 53 -7.42 -11.17 14.87
C ASN A 53 -7.90 -9.75 15.29
N ASN A 54 -7.02 -8.91 15.82
CA ASN A 54 -7.29 -7.53 16.24
C ASN A 54 -6.39 -6.52 15.49
N THR A 55 -5.81 -6.94 14.37
CA THR A 55 -4.94 -6.12 13.53
C THR A 55 -5.59 -5.95 12.17
N VAL A 56 -5.60 -4.71 11.67
CA VAL A 56 -5.81 -4.40 10.26
C VAL A 56 -4.45 -4.01 9.66
N MET A 57 -4.12 -4.55 8.50
CA MET A 57 -2.93 -4.17 7.75
C MET A 57 -3.36 -3.58 6.40
N LEU A 58 -2.83 -2.39 6.09
CA LEU A 58 -2.94 -1.74 4.79
C LEU A 58 -1.60 -1.81 4.06
N VAL A 59 -1.62 -2.13 2.77
CA VAL A 59 -0.44 -2.09 1.90
C VAL A 59 -0.78 -1.20 0.70
N ALA A 60 -0.06 -0.10 0.54
CA ALA A 60 -0.29 0.88 -0.52
C ALA A 60 1.06 1.40 -1.05
N PRO A 61 1.40 1.20 -2.33
CA PRO A 61 2.51 1.88 -2.97
C PRO A 61 2.23 3.38 -3.13
N GLU A 62 3.27 4.20 -3.02
CA GLU A 62 3.18 5.65 -3.21
C GLU A 62 2.83 6.02 -4.66
N CYS A 63 3.41 5.31 -5.62
CA CYS A 63 3.30 5.56 -7.05
C CYS A 63 3.49 4.26 -7.86
N GLY A 64 3.05 4.29 -9.12
CA GLY A 64 3.17 3.23 -10.12
C GLY A 64 4.56 3.21 -10.77
N ARG A 65 4.62 3.07 -12.10
CA ARG A 65 5.80 3.30 -12.96
C ARG A 65 5.29 3.79 -14.32
N ASP A 66 6.15 4.40 -15.11
CA ASP A 66 5.80 4.83 -16.47
C ASP A 66 5.39 3.66 -17.38
N LEU A 67 4.59 3.94 -18.42
CA LEU A 67 4.17 2.94 -19.40
C LEU A 67 5.35 2.47 -20.25
N TYR A 68 6.25 3.39 -20.57
CA TYR A 68 7.44 3.14 -21.38
C TYR A 68 8.71 3.32 -20.54
N PRO A 69 9.76 2.55 -20.85
CA PRO A 69 11.01 2.65 -20.12
C PRO A 69 11.74 3.97 -20.41
N ASN A 70 12.60 4.35 -19.47
CA ASN A 70 13.62 5.37 -19.70
C ASN A 70 14.82 4.78 -20.47
N PRO A 71 15.78 5.58 -20.97
CA PRO A 71 16.88 5.08 -21.80
C PRO A 71 18.00 4.38 -21.02
N ILE A 72 17.89 4.27 -19.68
CA ILE A 72 18.92 3.69 -18.82
C ILE A 72 18.76 2.17 -18.80
N LYS A 73 19.87 1.44 -18.93
CA LYS A 73 19.92 -0.02 -18.80
C LYS A 73 20.73 -0.43 -17.58
N ASP A 74 20.27 -1.48 -16.90
CA ASP A 74 21.00 -2.09 -15.79
C ASP A 74 22.07 -3.10 -16.27
N ASN A 75 22.76 -3.73 -15.33
CA ASN A 75 23.81 -4.72 -15.61
C ASN A 75 23.31 -5.96 -16.38
N ASN A 76 22.00 -6.22 -16.39
CA ASN A 76 21.37 -7.32 -17.13
C ASN A 76 20.77 -6.86 -18.45
N ASN A 77 21.07 -5.62 -18.89
CA ASN A 77 20.55 -4.98 -20.10
C ASN A 77 19.02 -4.75 -20.11
N TYR A 78 18.37 -4.77 -18.95
CA TYR A 78 16.96 -4.37 -18.84
C TYR A 78 16.84 -2.86 -18.73
N PHE A 79 15.84 -2.30 -19.42
CA PHE A 79 15.54 -0.89 -19.29
C PHE A 79 14.84 -0.57 -17.96
N ALA A 80 15.17 0.58 -17.40
CA ALA A 80 14.59 1.16 -16.19
C ALA A 80 13.30 1.95 -16.49
N TYR A 81 12.56 2.30 -15.43
CA TYR A 81 11.30 3.04 -15.53
C TYR A 81 11.25 4.18 -14.50
N ASP A 82 10.76 5.33 -14.94
CA ASP A 82 10.50 6.51 -14.10
C ASP A 82 9.02 6.56 -13.66
N HIS A 83 8.57 7.74 -13.21
CA HIS A 83 7.21 8.03 -12.72
C HIS A 83 6.65 9.35 -13.23
N SER A 84 6.93 9.68 -14.49
CA SER A 84 6.62 10.96 -15.09
C SER A 84 5.30 11.00 -15.88
N ASP A 85 4.66 9.86 -16.16
CA ASP A 85 3.48 9.78 -17.02
C ASP A 85 2.17 9.39 -16.29
N ALA A 86 1.07 9.28 -17.04
CA ALA A 86 -0.24 8.94 -16.47
C ALA A 86 -0.32 7.50 -15.92
N ASN A 87 0.52 6.57 -16.39
CA ASN A 87 0.58 5.21 -15.88
C ASN A 87 1.24 5.16 -14.50
N SER A 88 2.13 6.10 -14.18
CA SER A 88 2.72 6.23 -12.84
C SER A 88 1.70 6.57 -11.75
N LEU A 89 0.52 7.04 -12.12
CA LEU A 89 -0.59 7.29 -11.18
C LEU A 89 -1.34 6.02 -10.79
N ARG A 90 -1.09 4.89 -11.47
CA ARG A 90 -1.80 3.63 -11.26
C ARG A 90 -1.12 2.82 -10.17
N THR A 91 -1.75 2.78 -9.01
CA THR A 91 -1.33 1.98 -7.85
C THR A 91 -2.40 0.94 -7.50
N PHE A 92 -2.11 0.13 -6.48
CA PHE A 92 -3.10 -0.74 -5.85
C PHE A 92 -3.14 -0.46 -4.35
N THR A 93 -4.17 -0.93 -3.67
CA THR A 93 -4.16 -1.01 -2.21
C THR A 93 -4.74 -2.35 -1.78
N SER A 94 -4.11 -2.98 -0.79
CA SER A 94 -4.62 -4.18 -0.14
C SER A 94 -4.93 -3.91 1.32
N ILE A 95 -6.02 -4.48 1.80
CA ILE A 95 -6.49 -4.38 3.19
C ILE A 95 -6.76 -5.81 3.67
N ILE A 96 -6.23 -6.16 4.84
CA ILE A 96 -6.46 -7.45 5.47
C ILE A 96 -6.73 -7.29 6.97
N GLY A 97 -7.59 -8.16 7.51
CA GLY A 97 -7.98 -8.15 8.92
C GLY A 97 -9.19 -7.25 9.21
N GLY A 98 -9.56 -7.20 10.50
CA GLY A 98 -10.77 -6.51 10.94
C GLY A 98 -12.03 -7.08 10.29
N THR A 99 -12.92 -6.20 9.83
CA THR A 99 -14.18 -6.55 9.13
C THR A 99 -14.03 -6.62 7.62
N THR A 100 -12.80 -6.57 7.09
CA THR A 100 -12.53 -6.54 5.65
C THR A 100 -12.93 -7.88 5.01
N PRO A 101 -13.81 -7.92 3.99
CA PRO A 101 -14.20 -9.16 3.33
C PRO A 101 -13.01 -9.83 2.62
N ALA A 102 -12.82 -11.13 2.87
CA ALA A 102 -11.78 -11.90 2.19
C ALA A 102 -12.10 -12.06 0.69
N GLY A 103 -11.09 -11.85 -0.16
CA GLY A 103 -11.20 -12.05 -1.61
C GLY A 103 -11.97 -10.95 -2.37
N LEU A 104 -12.36 -9.86 -1.70
CA LEU A 104 -12.97 -8.71 -2.38
C LEU A 104 -11.94 -8.00 -3.25
N VAL A 105 -12.27 -7.85 -4.53
CA VAL A 105 -11.51 -7.04 -5.49
C VAL A 105 -12.44 -5.95 -6.02
N LYS A 106 -11.99 -4.69 -5.95
CA LYS A 106 -12.73 -3.52 -6.44
C LYS A 106 -11.83 -2.72 -7.36
N GLY A 107 -12.37 -2.38 -8.52
CA GLY A 107 -11.66 -1.69 -9.59
C GLY A 107 -10.64 -2.57 -10.32
N ASP A 108 -10.20 -2.05 -11.46
CA ASP A 108 -9.23 -2.69 -12.34
C ASP A 108 -8.52 -1.61 -13.19
N PRO A 109 -7.51 -1.96 -14.01
CA PRO A 109 -6.84 -1.05 -14.94
C PRO A 109 -7.72 -0.12 -15.79
N THR A 110 -8.92 -0.56 -16.15
CA THR A 110 -9.87 0.14 -17.01
C THR A 110 -11.00 0.83 -16.23
N THR A 111 -11.31 0.32 -15.04
CA THR A 111 -12.33 0.86 -14.14
C THR A 111 -11.70 1.13 -12.76
N PRO A 112 -10.85 2.15 -12.62
CA PRO A 112 -10.15 2.41 -11.36
C PRO A 112 -11.12 2.80 -10.25
N VAL A 113 -10.91 2.26 -9.06
CA VAL A 113 -11.67 2.60 -7.86
C VAL A 113 -10.70 3.01 -6.75
N GLY A 114 -10.95 4.17 -6.16
CA GLY A 114 -10.14 4.73 -5.08
C GLY A 114 -8.97 5.59 -5.54
N LEU A 115 -8.29 6.16 -4.55
CA LEU A 115 -7.21 7.14 -4.62
C LEU A 115 -6.21 6.80 -3.51
N ASN A 116 -4.92 7.07 -3.72
CA ASN A 116 -3.92 6.92 -2.65
C ASN A 116 -4.26 7.75 -1.40
N THR A 117 -4.95 8.88 -1.57
CA THR A 117 -5.42 9.71 -0.45
C THR A 117 -6.47 9.01 0.43
N ASN A 118 -7.15 7.96 -0.07
CA ASN A 118 -8.11 7.17 0.72
C ASN A 118 -7.44 6.38 1.86
N VAL A 119 -6.11 6.20 1.84
CA VAL A 119 -5.36 5.54 2.93
C VAL A 119 -5.61 6.24 4.27
N VAL A 120 -5.59 7.58 4.31
CA VAL A 120 -5.75 8.38 5.54
C VAL A 120 -7.11 8.18 6.21
N PRO A 121 -8.26 8.42 5.56
CA PRO A 121 -9.57 8.19 6.17
C PRO A 121 -9.82 6.70 6.47
N THR A 122 -9.18 5.77 5.76
CA THR A 122 -9.27 4.33 6.08
C THR A 122 -8.57 4.02 7.40
N ILE A 123 -7.35 4.51 7.61
CA ILE A 123 -6.66 4.38 8.91
C ILE A 123 -7.48 5.06 10.01
N ALA A 124 -8.04 6.25 9.74
CA ALA A 124 -8.88 6.95 10.70
C ALA A 124 -10.15 6.17 11.07
N GLU A 125 -10.75 5.44 10.12
CA GLU A 125 -11.89 4.56 10.38
C GLU A 125 -11.52 3.37 11.25
N VAL A 126 -10.40 2.69 10.95
CA VAL A 126 -9.87 1.60 11.78
C VAL A 126 -9.62 2.08 13.23
N LEU A 127 -9.15 3.32 13.39
CA LEU A 127 -8.88 3.92 14.70
C LEU A 127 -10.12 4.53 15.38
N GLY A 128 -11.29 4.52 14.74
CA GLY A 128 -12.54 5.08 15.31
C GLY A 128 -12.61 6.61 15.32
N ILE A 129 -11.77 7.30 14.54
CA ILE A 129 -11.66 8.77 14.49
C ILE A 129 -11.99 9.37 13.11
N LYS A 130 -12.58 8.57 12.20
CA LYS A 130 -12.93 8.99 10.82
C LYS A 130 -13.63 10.34 10.74
N ASN A 131 -14.68 10.54 11.54
CA ASN A 131 -15.47 11.79 11.50
C ASN A 131 -14.66 13.03 11.89
N GLN A 132 -13.71 12.89 12.82
CA GLN A 132 -12.81 13.97 13.21
C GLN A 132 -11.84 14.32 12.08
N VAL A 133 -11.27 13.29 11.43
CA VAL A 133 -10.32 13.47 10.32
C VAL A 133 -11.01 14.05 9.09
N VAL A 134 -12.18 13.53 8.70
CA VAL A 134 -12.96 14.05 7.57
C VAL A 134 -13.47 15.47 7.86
N GLY A 135 -13.96 15.71 9.08
CA GLY A 135 -14.45 17.03 9.50
C GLY A 135 -13.37 18.10 9.66
N SER A 136 -12.09 17.75 9.62
CA SER A 136 -10.98 18.71 9.75
C SER A 136 -10.79 19.62 8.53
N GLY A 137 -11.33 19.24 7.37
CA GLY A 137 -11.25 20.03 6.14
C GLY A 137 -9.90 19.96 5.40
N PHE A 138 -8.97 19.07 5.80
CA PHE A 138 -7.64 18.93 5.18
C PHE A 138 -7.52 17.80 4.14
N LEU A 139 -8.60 17.06 3.86
CA LEU A 139 -8.56 15.97 2.89
C LEU A 139 -8.71 16.50 1.46
N ALA A 140 -7.98 15.89 0.52
CA ALA A 140 -8.13 16.19 -0.90
C ALA A 140 -9.55 15.85 -1.39
N PRO A 141 -10.11 16.58 -2.37
CA PRO A 141 -11.42 16.27 -2.94
C PRO A 141 -11.54 14.82 -3.41
N GLY A 142 -12.70 14.19 -3.18
CA GLY A 142 -12.93 12.77 -3.52
C GLY A 142 -12.33 11.76 -2.54
N THR A 143 -11.63 12.21 -1.50
CA THR A 143 -11.05 11.34 -0.47
C THR A 143 -12.11 10.84 0.51
N GLN A 144 -12.36 9.53 0.51
CA GLN A 144 -13.18 8.78 1.47
C GLN A 144 -12.46 7.52 1.97
N SER A 145 -13.02 6.79 2.94
CA SER A 145 -12.42 5.52 3.37
C SER A 145 -12.59 4.45 2.30
N PHE A 146 -11.65 3.51 2.20
CA PHE A 146 -11.82 2.33 1.36
C PHE A 146 -13.03 1.49 1.79
N TYR A 147 -13.39 1.47 3.06
CA TYR A 147 -14.61 0.79 3.52
C TYR A 147 -15.89 1.40 2.94
N ASP A 148 -15.90 2.71 2.65
CA ASP A 148 -17.02 3.36 1.97
C ASP A 148 -17.09 3.02 0.48
N LEU A 149 -15.98 2.55 -0.10
CA LEU A 149 -15.89 2.11 -1.51
C LEU A 149 -16.19 0.61 -1.66
N MET A 150 -16.21 -0.16 -0.56
CA MET A 150 -16.47 -1.60 -0.56
C MET A 150 -17.96 -1.94 -0.69
N SER A 151 -18.85 -1.02 -0.33
CA SER A 151 -20.31 -1.17 -0.44
C SER A 151 -20.81 -1.23 -1.89
#